data_AF-A0A329IP22-F1
#
_entry.id   AF-A0A329IP22-F1
#
_cell.length_a   1.000
_cell.length_b   1.000
_cell.length_c   1.000
_cell.angle_alpha   90.00
_cell.angle_beta   90.00
_cell.angle_gamma   90.00
#
_symmetry.space_group_name_H-M   'P 1'
#
loop_
_entity.id
_entity.type
_entity.pdbx_description
1 polymer ?
#
loop_
_entity_poly.entity_id
_entity_poly.type
_entity_poly.pdbx_seq_one_letter_code
_entity_poly.pdbx_strand_id
1 'polypeptide(L)'
;MAVQTINLGTPPTGVGGDTPRSAFIKINANFAELATSPAIQNLRVLSAAGYGAGQGGYTGWNDPTDSSGFSGHMAFTANKGGGSGGFSWRSVNADNTQGGPTMTYSYEGQLNIPYRLTLGGRDVVARGVNANGTWIRFADGTQICQKRVATDALTTAVGSVYASNAYGGGAFPAAFVEQPVVVAEASIATNGTSGGIWASSWSANGINEWGNYRAFSATQVAGAGAYINLVATGRWF
;
A
#
# COMPACT_ATOMS: atom_id res chain seq x y z
N MET A 1 -30.77 24.18 13.04
CA MET A 1 -32.09 24.71 13.45
C MET A 1 -32.79 25.22 12.19
N ALA A 2 -34.12 25.29 12.18
CA ALA A 2 -34.79 25.96 11.06
C ALA A 2 -34.52 27.48 11.14
N VAL A 3 -34.28 28.13 10.00
CA VAL A 3 -34.09 29.59 9.93
C VAL A 3 -35.29 30.29 10.58
N GLN A 4 -35.01 31.19 11.52
CA GLN A 4 -36.02 31.99 12.19
C GLN A 4 -36.26 33.30 11.45
N THR A 5 -37.50 33.54 11.03
CA THR A 5 -37.92 34.80 10.40
C THR A 5 -38.43 35.79 11.45
N ILE A 6 -38.07 37.06 11.25
CA ILE A 6 -38.59 38.18 12.05
C ILE A 6 -40.05 38.40 11.63
N ASN A 7 -40.95 38.46 12.60
CA ASN A 7 -42.34 38.84 12.38
C ASN A 7 -42.45 40.36 12.40
N LEU A 8 -42.80 40.96 11.26
CA LEU A 8 -42.93 42.42 11.13
C LEU A 8 -44.29 42.96 11.61
N GLY A 9 -45.25 42.09 11.96
CA GLY A 9 -46.60 42.48 12.36
C GLY A 9 -47.46 43.00 11.20
N THR A 10 -48.58 43.64 11.52
CA THR A 10 -49.56 44.12 10.52
C THR A 10 -49.12 45.48 9.94
N PRO A 11 -48.83 45.60 8.63
CA PRO A 11 -48.55 46.89 8.01
C PRO A 11 -49.75 47.86 8.15
N PRO A 12 -49.54 49.18 8.31
CA PRO A 12 -48.26 49.88 8.47
C PRO A 12 -47.78 49.94 9.93
N THR A 13 -48.58 49.48 10.88
CA THR A 13 -48.39 49.72 12.32
C THR A 13 -47.37 48.79 12.98
N GLY A 14 -47.10 47.63 12.39
CA GLY A 14 -46.25 46.59 12.97
C GLY A 14 -46.88 45.91 14.20
N VAL A 15 -48.15 46.16 14.49
CA VAL A 15 -48.87 45.55 15.62
C VAL A 15 -48.89 44.04 15.47
N GLY A 16 -48.55 43.33 16.56
CA GLY A 16 -48.38 41.88 16.61
C GLY A 16 -47.01 41.38 16.11
N GLY A 17 -46.08 42.28 15.77
CA GLY A 17 -44.71 41.95 15.39
C GLY A 17 -43.79 41.62 16.56
N ASP A 18 -42.58 41.17 16.24
CA ASP A 18 -41.51 40.96 17.21
C ASP A 18 -41.08 42.28 17.87
N THR A 19 -40.76 42.20 19.15
CA THR A 19 -40.00 43.28 19.82
C THR A 19 -38.57 43.33 19.25
N PRO A 20 -37.86 44.45 19.38
CA PRO A 20 -36.44 44.51 19.00
C PRO A 20 -35.61 43.39 19.64
N ARG A 21 -35.86 43.08 20.92
CA ARG A 21 -35.17 42.01 21.65
C ARG A 21 -35.46 40.62 21.06
N SER A 22 -36.72 40.29 20.77
CA SER A 22 -37.06 38.98 20.18
C SER A 22 -36.55 38.85 18.74
N ALA A 23 -36.55 39.92 17.96
CA ALA A 23 -35.92 39.95 16.64
C ALA A 23 -34.40 39.71 16.71
N PHE A 24 -33.68 40.36 17.62
CA PHE A 24 -32.23 40.16 17.78
C PHE A 24 -31.86 38.75 18.28
N ILE A 25 -32.70 38.13 19.12
CA ILE A 25 -32.51 36.73 19.51
C ILE A 25 -32.60 35.81 18.29
N LYS A 26 -33.61 36.00 17.43
CA LYS A 26 -33.77 35.23 16.19
C LYS A 26 -32.59 35.42 15.23
N ILE A 27 -32.12 36.65 15.07
CA ILE A 27 -30.95 36.99 14.26
C ILE A 27 -29.72 36.24 14.79
N ASN A 28 -29.43 36.35 16.09
CA ASN A 28 -28.27 35.70 16.69
C ASN A 28 -28.35 34.17 16.58
N ALA A 29 -29.55 33.59 16.75
CA ALA A 29 -29.76 32.16 16.60
C ALA A 29 -29.45 31.65 15.18
N ASN A 30 -29.84 32.41 14.15
CA ASN A 30 -29.52 32.07 12.76
C ASN A 30 -28.02 32.12 12.45
N PHE A 31 -27.28 33.06 13.05
CA PHE A 31 -25.83 33.19 12.83
C PHE A 31 -24.99 32.22 13.66
N ALA A 32 -25.47 31.82 14.84
CA ALA A 32 -24.77 30.87 15.70
C ALA A 32 -24.57 29.51 15.02
N GLU A 33 -25.57 29.02 14.28
CA GLU A 33 -25.49 27.75 13.55
C GLU A 33 -24.46 27.79 12.42
N LEU A 34 -24.41 28.89 11.67
CA LEU A 34 -23.46 29.09 10.58
C LEU A 34 -22.01 29.12 11.09
N ALA A 35 -21.79 29.66 12.29
CA ALA A 35 -20.47 29.82 12.87
C ALA A 35 -19.84 28.50 13.36
N THR A 36 -20.64 27.49 13.71
CA THR A 36 -20.15 26.27 14.36
C THR A 36 -20.15 25.05 13.45
N SER A 37 -21.08 24.94 12.49
CA SER A 37 -21.21 23.76 11.63
C SER A 37 -21.90 24.09 10.30
N PRO A 38 -21.26 24.88 9.43
CA PRO A 38 -21.85 25.21 8.14
C PRO A 38 -21.99 23.95 7.28
N ALA A 39 -23.22 23.65 6.85
CA ALA A 39 -23.47 22.69 5.78
C ALA A 39 -23.44 23.43 4.44
N ILE A 40 -22.46 23.09 3.59
CA ILE A 40 -22.28 23.73 2.29
C ILE A 40 -22.67 22.74 1.21
N GLN A 41 -23.62 23.11 0.35
CA GLN A 41 -24.02 22.26 -0.78
C GLN A 41 -22.97 22.28 -1.90
N ASN A 42 -22.44 23.47 -2.22
CA ASN A 42 -21.41 23.67 -3.24
C ASN A 42 -20.42 24.74 -2.79
N LEU A 43 -19.11 24.48 -2.90
CA LEU A 43 -18.04 25.45 -2.67
C LEU A 43 -17.30 25.72 -3.99
N ARG A 44 -17.33 26.97 -4.47
CA ARG A 44 -16.56 27.40 -5.65
C ARG A 44 -15.37 28.24 -5.21
N VAL A 45 -14.16 27.77 -5.50
CA VAL A 45 -12.91 28.48 -5.23
C VAL A 45 -12.43 29.13 -6.52
N LEU A 46 -12.24 30.45 -6.51
CA LEU A 46 -11.94 31.26 -7.70
C LEU A 46 -10.52 31.82 -7.72
N SER A 47 -9.94 32.07 -6.55
CA SER A 47 -8.60 32.62 -6.42
C SER A 47 -7.54 31.56 -6.67
N ALA A 48 -6.45 31.99 -7.31
CA ALA A 48 -5.22 31.21 -7.41
C ALA A 48 -4.85 30.65 -6.03
N ALA A 49 -4.43 29.38 -5.95
CA ALA A 49 -3.92 28.86 -4.69
C ALA A 49 -2.66 29.64 -4.28
N GLY A 50 -2.56 29.93 -2.99
CA GLY A 50 -1.44 30.64 -2.42
C GLY A 50 -1.41 30.42 -0.92
N TYR A 51 -0.23 30.23 -0.36
CA TYR A 51 -0.01 30.01 1.05
C TYR A 51 1.03 31.03 1.51
N GLY A 52 0.57 32.06 2.25
CA GLY A 52 1.46 33.04 2.86
C GLY A 52 2.27 32.44 4.02
N ALA A 53 3.04 33.27 4.72
CA ALA A 53 3.82 32.86 5.91
C ALA A 53 2.96 32.40 7.11
N GLY A 54 1.62 32.39 6.99
CA GLY A 54 0.70 31.91 8.03
C GLY A 54 0.70 30.39 8.14
N GLN A 55 0.64 29.87 9.36
CA GLN A 55 0.46 28.43 9.61
C GLN A 55 -1.00 28.04 9.34
N GLY A 56 -1.24 26.86 8.75
CA GLY A 56 -2.60 26.36 8.53
C GLY A 56 -2.78 25.51 7.26
N GLY A 57 -4.02 25.10 7.03
CA GLY A 57 -4.46 24.43 5.80
C GLY A 57 -5.11 25.42 4.84
N TYR A 58 -4.78 25.29 3.56
CA TYR A 58 -5.26 26.14 2.48
C TYR A 58 -5.94 25.28 1.43
N THR A 59 -7.02 25.82 0.85
CA THR A 59 -7.60 25.30 -0.39
C THR A 59 -7.63 26.43 -1.41
N GLY A 60 -7.25 26.12 -2.65
CA GLY A 60 -7.08 27.11 -3.71
C GLY A 60 -7.32 26.52 -5.09
N TRP A 61 -7.52 27.39 -6.07
CA TRP A 61 -7.69 27.00 -7.47
C TRP A 61 -6.40 27.21 -8.24
N ASN A 62 -5.97 26.26 -9.06
CA ASN A 62 -4.85 26.38 -10.00
C ASN A 62 -3.60 27.01 -9.36
N ASP A 63 -2.93 26.27 -8.48
CA ASP A 63 -1.71 26.73 -7.82
C ASP A 63 -0.64 27.08 -8.86
N PRO A 64 -0.21 28.35 -8.97
CA PRO A 64 0.78 28.76 -9.97
C PRO A 64 2.21 28.38 -9.58
N THR A 65 2.41 27.89 -8.35
CA THR A 65 3.72 27.54 -7.79
C THR A 65 3.93 26.03 -7.65
N ASP A 66 2.95 25.21 -8.02
CA ASP A 66 3.10 23.77 -7.95
C ASP A 66 4.02 23.24 -9.06
N SER A 67 4.68 22.11 -8.78
CA SER A 67 5.56 21.42 -9.72
C SER A 67 4.92 20.15 -10.28
N SER A 68 3.60 19.98 -10.10
CA SER A 68 2.88 18.78 -10.51
C SER A 68 2.70 18.68 -12.03
N GLY A 69 2.77 19.82 -12.72
CA GLY A 69 2.45 19.95 -14.15
C GLY A 69 0.94 19.99 -14.43
N PHE A 70 0.09 20.02 -13.41
CA PHE A 70 -1.36 20.13 -13.57
C PHE A 70 -1.81 21.58 -13.79
N SER A 71 -2.85 21.77 -14.61
CA SER A 71 -3.50 23.07 -14.87
C SER A 71 -5.01 22.94 -14.65
N GLY A 72 -5.62 23.97 -14.06
CA GLY A 72 -7.05 23.97 -13.70
C GLY A 72 -7.39 22.95 -12.61
N HIS A 73 -6.50 22.78 -11.63
CA HIS A 73 -6.64 21.80 -10.55
C HIS A 73 -7.06 22.46 -9.23
N MET A 74 -7.63 21.70 -8.29
CA MET A 74 -7.85 22.14 -6.92
C MET A 74 -6.61 21.79 -6.08
N ALA A 75 -6.03 22.78 -5.42
CA ALA A 75 -4.90 22.60 -4.53
C ALA A 75 -5.37 22.47 -3.08
N PHE A 76 -4.81 21.51 -2.37
CA PHE A 76 -4.90 21.38 -0.92
C PHE A 76 -3.48 21.51 -0.38
N THR A 77 -3.22 22.56 0.39
CA THR A 77 -1.87 22.87 0.86
C THR A 77 -1.83 22.94 2.38
N ALA A 78 -0.91 22.20 2.99
CA ALA A 78 -0.68 22.23 4.42
C ALA A 78 0.63 22.97 4.69
N ASN A 79 0.57 24.17 5.27
CA ASN A 79 1.76 24.80 5.83
C ASN A 79 2.08 24.06 7.15
N LYS A 80 3.24 23.39 7.19
CA LYS A 80 3.64 22.58 8.36
C LYS A 80 3.82 23.39 9.64
N GLY A 81 4.00 24.72 9.52
CA GLY A 81 4.30 25.60 10.63
C GLY A 81 5.51 25.10 11.44
N GLY A 82 5.37 25.06 12.77
CA GLY A 82 6.36 24.48 13.67
C GLY A 82 6.23 22.96 13.90
N GLY A 83 5.29 22.28 13.22
CA GLY A 83 4.99 20.86 13.41
C GLY A 83 5.51 19.96 12.27
N SER A 84 5.06 18.69 12.28
CA SER A 84 5.43 17.69 11.27
C SER A 84 4.77 17.93 9.91
N GLY A 85 3.63 18.62 9.86
CA GLY A 85 2.87 18.90 8.64
C GLY A 85 2.26 17.67 7.98
N GLY A 86 1.55 17.90 6.87
CA GLY A 86 0.93 16.86 6.06
C GLY A 86 -0.59 16.78 6.17
N PHE A 87 -1.13 15.70 5.61
CA PHE A 87 -2.56 15.40 5.53
C PHE A 87 -2.86 14.05 6.15
N SER A 88 -4.07 13.91 6.68
CA SER A 88 -4.59 12.62 7.17
C SER A 88 -5.99 12.39 6.65
N TRP A 89 -6.29 11.15 6.29
CA TRP A 89 -7.60 10.73 5.81
C TRP A 89 -8.01 9.45 6.53
N ARG A 90 -9.27 9.40 6.98
CA ARG A 90 -9.87 8.24 7.64
C ARG A 90 -11.35 8.19 7.34
N SER A 91 -11.90 6.98 7.26
CA SER A 91 -13.35 6.77 7.34
C SER A 91 -13.78 6.59 8.80
N VAL A 92 -15.07 6.70 9.03
CA VAL A 92 -15.75 6.39 10.29
C VAL A 92 -16.94 5.48 9.97
N ASN A 93 -17.39 4.71 10.95
CA ASN A 93 -18.63 3.93 10.80
C ASN A 93 -19.86 4.85 10.68
N ALA A 94 -21.01 4.28 10.30
CA ALA A 94 -22.23 5.05 9.98
C ALA A 94 -22.68 5.98 11.12
N ASP A 95 -22.49 5.57 12.37
CA ASP A 95 -22.90 6.33 13.55
C ASP A 95 -21.77 7.21 14.12
N ASN A 96 -20.63 7.32 13.43
CA ASN A 96 -19.46 8.11 13.82
C ASN A 96 -18.85 7.74 15.20
N THR A 97 -19.05 6.52 15.68
CA THR A 97 -18.54 6.03 16.98
C THR A 97 -17.19 5.33 16.91
N GLN A 98 -16.77 4.87 15.72
CA GLN A 98 -15.49 4.20 15.50
C GLN A 98 -14.81 4.72 14.23
N GLY A 99 -13.50 5.03 14.34
CA GLY A 99 -12.66 5.37 13.20
C GLY A 99 -12.07 4.14 12.52
N GLY A 100 -11.98 4.18 11.19
CA GLY A 100 -11.13 3.27 10.41
C GLY A 100 -9.65 3.64 10.52
N PRO A 101 -8.76 2.88 9.83
CA PRO A 101 -7.35 3.19 9.76
C PRO A 101 -7.08 4.58 9.14
N THR A 102 -6.06 5.28 9.64
CA THR A 102 -5.66 6.60 9.14
C THR A 102 -4.56 6.48 8.09
N MET A 103 -4.84 6.95 6.87
CA MET A 103 -3.83 7.18 5.84
C MET A 103 -3.22 8.57 6.04
N THR A 104 -1.92 8.74 5.80
CA THR A 104 -1.26 10.04 5.94
C THR A 104 -0.34 10.35 4.75
N TYR A 105 -0.22 11.63 4.40
CA TYR A 105 0.80 12.15 3.49
C TYR A 105 1.62 13.21 4.21
N SER A 106 2.91 12.97 4.45
CA SER A 106 3.75 13.86 5.26
C SER A 106 4.33 15.02 4.44
N TYR A 107 4.88 16.03 5.13
CA TYR A 107 5.64 17.11 4.50
C TYR A 107 6.84 16.60 3.67
N GLU A 108 7.45 15.50 4.08
CA GLU A 108 8.58 14.86 3.38
C GLU A 108 8.14 14.05 2.15
N GLY A 109 6.85 14.08 1.80
CA GLY A 109 6.32 13.37 0.63
C GLY A 109 6.06 11.88 0.84
N GLN A 110 6.03 11.39 2.08
CA GLN A 110 5.71 9.98 2.35
C GLN A 110 4.21 9.76 2.46
N LEU A 111 3.67 8.90 1.60
CA LEU A 111 2.33 8.35 1.70
C LEU A 111 2.36 7.05 2.54
N ASN A 112 1.70 7.05 3.69
CA ASN A 112 1.54 5.89 4.55
C ASN A 112 0.12 5.32 4.44
N ILE A 113 0.01 4.07 3.98
CA ILE A 113 -1.25 3.33 3.81
C ILE A 113 -1.22 2.14 4.77
N PRO A 114 -2.08 2.09 5.81
CA PRO A 114 -1.99 1.07 6.86
C PRO A 114 -2.25 -0.38 6.43
N TYR A 115 -2.80 -0.61 5.24
CA TYR A 115 -3.19 -1.95 4.80
C TYR A 115 -2.65 -2.29 3.40
N ARG A 116 -3.34 -1.85 2.34
CA ARG A 116 -2.93 -2.13 0.96
C ARG A 116 -3.32 -1.00 0.02
N LEU A 117 -2.53 -0.85 -1.05
CA LEU A 117 -2.83 0.03 -2.18
C LEU A 117 -3.31 -0.83 -3.34
N THR A 118 -4.44 -0.47 -3.96
CA THR A 118 -5.02 -1.21 -5.09
C THR A 118 -5.14 -0.34 -6.35
N LEU A 119 -4.87 -0.91 -7.52
CA LEU A 119 -5.13 -0.35 -8.85
C LEU A 119 -6.06 -1.29 -9.62
N GLY A 120 -7.18 -0.78 -10.14
CA GLY A 120 -8.14 -1.61 -10.87
C GLY A 120 -8.68 -2.80 -10.07
N GLY A 121 -8.82 -2.66 -8.75
CA GLY A 121 -9.26 -3.72 -7.85
C GLY A 121 -8.19 -4.75 -7.45
N ARG A 122 -6.92 -4.53 -7.81
CA ARG A 122 -5.80 -5.44 -7.52
C ARG A 122 -4.73 -4.76 -6.67
N ASP A 123 -4.15 -5.48 -5.73
CA ASP A 123 -3.06 -4.96 -4.90
C ASP A 123 -1.84 -4.61 -5.79
N VAL A 124 -1.28 -3.41 -5.61
CA VAL A 124 -0.09 -2.95 -6.36
C VAL A 124 1.08 -3.88 -6.13
N VAL A 125 1.30 -4.21 -4.86
CA VAL A 125 2.19 -5.27 -4.41
C VAL A 125 1.50 -6.03 -3.29
N ALA A 126 1.46 -7.36 -3.39
CA ALA A 126 1.08 -8.24 -2.30
C ALA A 126 2.24 -9.22 -2.02
N ARG A 127 2.40 -9.61 -0.76
CA ARG A 127 3.43 -10.58 -0.36
C ARG A 127 2.88 -11.57 0.65
N GLY A 128 3.47 -12.76 0.69
CA GLY A 128 3.13 -13.75 1.69
C GLY A 128 4.24 -14.76 1.92
N VAL A 129 4.07 -15.54 2.99
CA VAL A 129 4.97 -16.61 3.40
C VAL A 129 4.14 -17.78 3.91
N ASN A 130 4.56 -19.00 3.58
CA ASN A 130 4.05 -20.24 4.17
C ASN A 130 5.20 -21.27 4.23
N ALA A 131 4.87 -22.51 4.62
CA ALA A 131 5.87 -23.59 4.71
C ALA A 131 6.58 -23.89 3.36
N ASN A 132 6.01 -23.47 2.23
CA ASN A 132 6.55 -23.71 0.90
C ASN A 132 7.44 -22.56 0.38
N GLY A 133 7.63 -21.49 1.14
CA GLY A 133 8.50 -20.36 0.78
C GLY A 133 7.80 -19.00 0.87
N THR A 134 8.37 -18.02 0.18
CA THR A 134 7.83 -16.65 0.08
C THR A 134 7.32 -16.37 -1.32
N TRP A 135 6.34 -15.46 -1.43
CA TRP A 135 5.86 -14.98 -2.71
C TRP A 135 5.65 -13.47 -2.71
N ILE A 136 5.77 -12.87 -3.89
CA ILE A 136 5.45 -11.48 -4.20
C ILE A 136 4.60 -11.47 -5.47
N ARG A 137 3.51 -10.71 -5.47
CA ARG A 137 2.67 -10.42 -6.63
C ARG A 137 2.67 -8.94 -6.91
N PHE A 138 2.72 -8.60 -8.18
CA PHE A 138 2.59 -7.24 -8.68
C PHE A 138 1.27 -7.10 -9.45
N ALA A 139 0.69 -5.89 -9.46
CA ALA A 139 -0.59 -5.63 -10.15
C ALA A 139 -0.56 -5.89 -11.66
N ASP A 140 0.63 -5.89 -12.27
CA ASP A 140 0.86 -6.19 -13.69
C ASP A 140 0.76 -7.69 -14.04
N GLY A 141 0.58 -8.56 -13.04
CA GLY A 141 0.48 -10.01 -13.19
C GLY A 141 1.76 -10.76 -12.89
N THR A 142 2.87 -10.08 -12.65
CA THR A 142 4.13 -10.71 -12.29
C THR A 142 4.02 -11.34 -10.90
N GLN A 143 4.43 -12.60 -10.77
CA GLN A 143 4.59 -13.32 -9.51
C GLN A 143 6.02 -13.82 -9.39
N ILE A 144 6.61 -13.64 -8.21
CA ILE A 144 7.91 -14.18 -7.83
C ILE A 144 7.70 -15.09 -6.62
N CYS A 145 8.16 -16.33 -6.69
CA CYS A 145 8.25 -17.23 -5.55
C CYS A 145 9.72 -17.50 -5.22
N GLN A 146 10.04 -17.68 -3.95
CA GLN A 146 11.40 -18.01 -3.50
C GLN A 146 11.38 -19.11 -2.44
N LYS A 147 12.35 -20.00 -2.48
CA LYS A 147 12.55 -21.05 -1.47
C LYS A 147 14.03 -21.39 -1.34
N ARG A 148 14.50 -21.63 -0.11
CA ARG A 148 15.81 -22.25 0.16
C ARG A 148 15.58 -23.64 0.70
N VAL A 149 16.30 -24.62 0.16
CA VAL A 149 16.16 -26.03 0.55
C VAL A 149 17.52 -26.59 0.96
N ALA A 150 17.55 -27.40 2.01
CA ALA A 150 18.74 -28.12 2.42
C ALA A 150 18.75 -29.52 1.78
N THR A 151 19.94 -29.98 1.43
CA THR A 151 20.19 -31.32 0.90
C THR A 151 21.12 -32.09 1.83
N ASP A 152 21.22 -33.40 1.62
CA ASP A 152 22.20 -34.24 2.28
C ASP A 152 23.61 -34.03 1.69
N ALA A 153 24.59 -34.70 2.27
CA ALA A 153 25.97 -34.71 1.80
C ALA A 153 26.10 -35.15 0.32
N LEU A 154 27.04 -34.55 -0.41
CA LEU A 154 27.29 -34.83 -1.82
C LEU A 154 28.23 -36.04 -1.96
N THR A 155 27.72 -37.23 -1.63
CA THR A 155 28.49 -38.48 -1.60
C THR A 155 28.08 -39.48 -2.67
N THR A 156 26.95 -39.27 -3.33
CA THR A 156 26.44 -40.20 -4.34
C THR A 156 27.17 -39.98 -5.67
N ALA A 157 27.95 -40.94 -6.12
CA ALA A 157 28.64 -40.86 -7.41
C ALA A 157 27.62 -40.89 -8.57
N VAL A 158 27.74 -39.93 -9.49
CA VAL A 158 26.95 -39.82 -10.73
C VAL A 158 27.92 -39.54 -11.87
N GLY A 159 28.35 -40.60 -12.57
CA GLY A 159 29.46 -40.50 -13.52
C GLY A 159 30.74 -40.04 -12.81
N SER A 160 31.38 -38.98 -13.31
CA SER A 160 32.62 -38.42 -12.74
C SER A 160 32.38 -37.30 -11.71
N VAL A 161 31.13 -37.06 -11.32
CA VAL A 161 30.75 -36.04 -10.32
C VAL A 161 30.02 -36.68 -9.15
N TYR A 162 29.82 -35.93 -8.07
CA TYR A 162 29.07 -36.34 -6.90
C TYR A 162 27.80 -35.49 -6.77
N ALA A 163 26.70 -36.13 -6.37
CA ALA A 163 25.41 -35.49 -6.19
C ALA A 163 24.91 -35.64 -4.75
N SER A 164 24.08 -34.68 -4.34
CA SER A 164 23.22 -34.81 -3.18
C SER A 164 22.06 -35.79 -3.45
N ASN A 165 21.24 -36.04 -2.42
CA ASN A 165 19.89 -36.58 -2.62
C ASN A 165 19.05 -35.67 -3.53
N ALA A 166 18.07 -36.24 -4.24
CA ALA A 166 17.04 -35.44 -4.91
C ALA A 166 16.17 -34.77 -3.86
N TYR A 167 16.07 -33.44 -3.92
CA TYR A 167 15.10 -32.71 -3.13
C TYR A 167 13.88 -32.38 -3.99
N GLY A 168 12.71 -32.87 -3.56
CA GLY A 168 11.43 -32.44 -4.10
C GLY A 168 11.07 -31.07 -3.54
N GLY A 169 11.14 -30.06 -4.41
CA GLY A 169 10.85 -28.67 -4.05
C GLY A 169 9.45 -28.46 -3.46
N GLY A 170 8.53 -29.41 -3.72
CA GLY A 170 7.14 -29.37 -3.27
C GLY A 170 6.34 -28.32 -4.02
N ALA A 171 5.21 -27.92 -3.44
CA ALA A 171 4.37 -26.88 -4.03
C ALA A 171 5.07 -25.51 -3.98
N PHE A 172 4.71 -24.61 -4.90
CA PHE A 172 5.01 -23.19 -4.76
C PHE A 172 4.24 -22.59 -3.56
N PRO A 173 4.77 -21.53 -2.94
CA PRO A 173 4.04 -20.82 -1.89
C PRO A 173 2.80 -20.08 -2.42
N ALA A 174 2.73 -19.83 -3.74
CA ALA A 174 1.54 -19.42 -4.47
C ALA A 174 1.57 -20.02 -5.89
N ALA A 175 0.43 -20.52 -6.40
CA ALA A 175 0.35 -21.10 -7.73
C ALA A 175 0.50 -20.05 -8.85
N PHE A 176 1.01 -20.48 -10.01
CA PHE A 176 1.08 -19.70 -11.25
C PHE A 176 -0.05 -20.12 -12.21
N VAL A 177 -0.40 -19.26 -13.19
CA VAL A 177 -1.42 -19.59 -14.22
C VAL A 177 -0.81 -20.22 -15.47
N GLU A 178 0.49 -20.08 -15.65
CA GLU A 178 1.30 -20.68 -16.70
C GLU A 178 2.60 -21.20 -16.09
N GLN A 179 3.34 -22.04 -16.83
CA GLN A 179 4.58 -22.59 -16.33
C GLN A 179 5.60 -21.47 -16.07
N PRO A 180 6.03 -21.24 -14.81
CA PRO A 180 7.00 -20.20 -14.50
C PRO A 180 8.39 -20.61 -14.95
N VAL A 181 9.25 -19.62 -15.13
CA VAL A 181 10.70 -19.84 -15.27
C VAL A 181 11.29 -20.00 -13.87
N VAL A 182 11.98 -21.12 -13.63
CA VAL A 182 12.64 -21.37 -12.35
C VAL A 182 14.15 -21.37 -12.54
N VAL A 183 14.84 -20.56 -11.74
CA VAL A 183 16.31 -20.53 -11.64
C VAL A 183 16.72 -21.10 -10.30
N ALA A 184 17.77 -21.92 -10.32
CA ALA A 184 18.31 -22.57 -9.15
C ALA A 184 19.83 -22.33 -9.08
N GLU A 185 20.33 -22.05 -7.88
CA GLU A 185 21.75 -22.07 -7.56
C GLU A 185 21.99 -22.97 -6.34
N ALA A 186 23.22 -23.47 -6.19
CA ALA A 186 23.60 -24.25 -5.03
C ALA A 186 24.83 -23.64 -4.34
N SER A 187 24.87 -23.73 -3.01
CA SER A 187 26.06 -23.42 -2.21
C SER A 187 26.27 -24.47 -1.11
N ILE A 188 27.52 -24.70 -0.71
CA ILE A 188 27.81 -25.59 0.43
C ILE A 188 27.25 -24.96 1.71
N ALA A 189 26.67 -25.79 2.59
CA ALA A 189 26.00 -25.33 3.80
C ALA A 189 26.97 -24.80 4.88
N THR A 190 28.26 -25.11 4.77
CA THR A 190 29.34 -24.69 5.67
C THR A 190 30.31 -23.74 4.99
N ASN A 191 30.68 -22.65 5.68
CA ASN A 191 31.74 -21.75 5.20
C ASN A 191 33.10 -22.47 5.20
N GLY A 192 33.81 -22.44 4.07
CA GLY A 192 35.25 -22.78 4.03
C GLY A 192 35.64 -24.18 3.50
N THR A 193 34.75 -24.90 2.81
CA THR A 193 35.10 -26.22 2.22
C THR A 193 34.69 -26.30 0.75
N SER A 194 35.67 -26.62 -0.12
CA SER A 194 35.56 -27.18 -1.48
C SER A 194 34.98 -26.33 -2.61
N GLY A 195 35.50 -26.60 -3.83
CA GLY A 195 35.25 -25.87 -5.07
C GLY A 195 33.79 -25.73 -5.49
N GLY A 196 33.56 -24.89 -6.51
CA GLY A 196 32.23 -24.48 -6.96
C GLY A 196 31.26 -25.66 -7.14
N ILE A 197 30.08 -25.55 -6.53
CA ILE A 197 28.97 -26.48 -6.71
C ILE A 197 27.88 -25.84 -7.57
N TRP A 198 27.02 -26.67 -8.17
CA TRP A 198 25.91 -26.18 -8.99
C TRP A 198 24.63 -26.96 -8.73
N ALA A 199 23.49 -26.32 -9.00
CA ALA A 199 22.19 -26.97 -8.98
C ALA A 199 21.86 -27.50 -10.38
N SER A 200 21.16 -28.63 -10.45
CA SER A 200 20.51 -29.09 -11.68
C SER A 200 19.11 -29.62 -11.36
N SER A 201 18.22 -29.50 -12.34
CA SER A 201 16.86 -30.05 -12.25
C SER A 201 16.88 -31.54 -12.60
N TRP A 202 16.28 -32.34 -11.72
CA TRP A 202 16.04 -33.77 -11.93
C TRP A 202 14.68 -34.00 -12.61
N SER A 203 13.70 -33.14 -12.35
CA SER A 203 12.43 -33.10 -13.07
C SER A 203 11.97 -31.67 -13.26
N ALA A 204 11.20 -31.43 -14.32
CA ALA A 204 10.65 -30.12 -14.63
C ALA A 204 9.68 -29.63 -13.54
N ASN A 205 9.51 -28.30 -13.47
CA ASN A 205 8.51 -27.64 -12.65
C ASN A 205 7.13 -27.66 -13.33
N GLY A 206 6.07 -27.58 -12.53
CA GLY A 206 4.70 -27.37 -13.00
C GLY A 206 4.23 -25.94 -12.74
N ILE A 207 2.90 -25.73 -12.80
CA ILE A 207 2.27 -24.46 -12.39
C ILE A 207 2.09 -24.36 -10.85
N ASN A 208 2.09 -25.50 -10.17
CA ASN A 208 1.85 -25.61 -8.73
C ASN A 208 3.08 -26.05 -7.94
N GLU A 209 4.16 -26.46 -8.60
CA GLU A 209 5.29 -27.12 -7.96
C GLU A 209 6.64 -26.74 -8.58
N TRP A 210 7.66 -26.73 -7.74
CA TRP A 210 9.03 -26.37 -8.10
C TRP A 210 9.71 -27.40 -9.02
N GLY A 211 9.27 -28.66 -9.02
CA GLY A 211 10.04 -29.78 -9.55
C GLY A 211 11.05 -30.34 -8.55
N ASN A 212 11.98 -31.17 -9.04
CA ASN A 212 13.01 -31.80 -8.21
C ASN A 212 14.39 -31.28 -8.58
N TYR A 213 15.24 -31.00 -7.58
CA TYR A 213 16.59 -30.49 -7.78
C TYR A 213 17.64 -31.31 -7.05
N ARG A 214 18.88 -31.26 -7.55
CA ARG A 214 20.07 -31.80 -6.89
C ARG A 214 21.21 -30.80 -6.94
N ALA A 215 22.04 -30.81 -5.91
CA ALA A 215 23.34 -30.16 -5.92
C ALA A 215 24.39 -31.15 -6.44
N PHE A 216 25.31 -30.65 -7.25
CA PHE A 216 26.41 -31.42 -7.83
C PHE A 216 27.76 -30.76 -7.52
N SER A 217 28.78 -31.59 -7.38
CA SER A 217 30.17 -31.16 -7.20
C SER A 217 31.13 -32.11 -7.93
N ALA A 218 32.25 -31.57 -8.41
CA ALA A 218 33.33 -32.37 -8.96
C ALA A 218 34.10 -33.17 -7.88
N THR A 219 33.96 -32.78 -6.61
CA THR A 219 34.64 -33.40 -5.48
C THR A 219 33.62 -33.88 -4.46
N GLN A 220 33.84 -35.06 -3.90
CA GLN A 220 32.98 -35.60 -2.84
C GLN A 220 32.97 -34.68 -1.62
N VAL A 221 31.78 -34.41 -1.07
CA VAL A 221 31.61 -33.62 0.16
C VAL A 221 30.85 -34.47 1.17
N ALA A 222 31.59 -35.16 2.05
CA ALA A 222 31.02 -36.16 2.97
C ALA A 222 30.55 -35.61 4.33
N GLY A 223 30.96 -34.38 4.69
CA GLY A 223 30.69 -33.79 6.02
C GLY A 223 29.69 -32.63 6.04
N ALA A 224 29.18 -32.21 4.88
CA ALA A 224 28.24 -31.10 4.77
C ALA A 224 27.30 -31.29 3.56
N GLY A 225 26.02 -30.94 3.74
CA GLY A 225 25.08 -30.82 2.63
C GLY A 225 25.23 -29.51 1.87
N ALA A 226 24.36 -29.29 0.89
CA ALA A 226 24.23 -28.03 0.18
C ALA A 226 22.88 -27.34 0.46
N TYR A 227 22.86 -26.02 0.29
CA TYR A 227 21.63 -25.25 0.09
C TYR A 227 21.38 -25.07 -1.39
N ILE A 228 20.14 -25.29 -1.83
CA ILE A 228 19.67 -24.89 -3.16
C ILE A 228 18.73 -23.70 -2.98
N ASN A 229 19.06 -22.57 -3.59
CA ASN A 229 18.19 -21.39 -3.63
C ASN A 229 17.39 -21.43 -4.93
N LEU A 230 16.07 -21.38 -4.81
CA LEU A 230 15.14 -21.44 -5.93
C LEU A 230 14.39 -20.11 -6.05
N VAL A 231 14.33 -19.58 -7.26
CA VAL A 231 13.52 -18.41 -7.61
C VAL A 231 12.68 -18.75 -8.82
N ALA A 232 11.36 -18.61 -8.70
CA ALA A 232 10.42 -18.82 -9.79
C ALA A 232 9.76 -17.49 -10.16
N THR A 233 9.75 -17.16 -11.45
CA THR A 233 9.11 -15.95 -11.98
C THR A 233 8.10 -16.36 -13.06
N GLY A 234 6.88 -15.82 -12.97
CA GLY A 234 5.80 -16.13 -13.90
C GLY A 234 4.59 -15.25 -13.69
N ARG A 235 3.41 -15.71 -14.14
CA ARG A 235 2.15 -14.97 -14.05
C ARG A 235 1.19 -15.54 -13.01
N TRP A 236 0.37 -14.69 -12.40
CA TRP A 236 -0.69 -15.10 -11.46
C TRP A 236 -2.12 -14.82 -11.93
N PHE A 237 -2.29 -14.15 -13.06
CA PHE A 237 -3.55 -14.01 -13.80
C PHE A 237 -3.27 -13.87 -15.30
#